data_AF-A0AAP6ZLP9-F1
#
_entry.id   AF-A0AAP6ZLP9-F1
#
_cell.length_a   1.000
_cell.length_b   1.000
_cell.length_c   1.000
_cell.angle_alpha   90.00
_cell.angle_beta   90.00
_cell.angle_gamma   90.00
#
_symmetry.space_group_name_H-M   'P 1'
#
loop_
_entity.id
_entity.type
_entity.pdbx_description
1 polymer ?
#
loop_
_entity_poly.entity_id
_entity_poly.type
_entity_poly.pdbx_seq_one_letter_code
_entity_poly.pdbx_strand_id
1 'polypeptide(L)'
;MNLDKIPQDLYHGLREAFTLRPDTPTFVQPERQQLKEHLQKEEQFYSSSKARSSRVFAHCLNQVNDNLISHQHTGLPAQKTEGYKQLASEVYRGERSNTSAFMASAGQWLDAFNGASTQRDKVDCLIGLVANTAGGSMSGALDDNNYKTGKAFHPAKE
;
A
#
# COMPACT_ATOMS: atom_id res chain seq x y z
N MET A 1 -11.17 9.69 -25.97
CA MET A 1 -11.13 8.86 -24.74
C MET A 1 -12.45 9.07 -24.03
N ASN A 2 -13.28 8.04 -23.87
CA ASN A 2 -14.64 8.19 -23.37
C ASN A 2 -14.63 8.11 -21.83
N LEU A 3 -14.61 9.29 -21.20
CA LEU A 3 -14.46 9.45 -19.74
C LEU A 3 -15.66 8.88 -18.96
N ASP A 4 -16.78 8.64 -19.63
CA ASP A 4 -18.03 8.14 -19.03
C ASP A 4 -17.96 6.69 -18.53
N LYS A 5 -17.00 5.89 -19.01
CA LYS A 5 -16.85 4.47 -18.62
C LYS A 5 -15.88 4.21 -17.47
N ILE A 6 -14.97 5.16 -17.21
CA ILE A 6 -13.96 5.04 -16.15
C ILE A 6 -14.58 4.86 -14.76
N PRO A 7 -15.68 5.55 -14.38
CA PRO A 7 -16.29 5.37 -13.05
C PRO A 7 -16.84 3.95 -12.83
N GLN A 8 -17.44 3.35 -13.86
CA GLN A 8 -17.98 1.99 -13.79
C GLN A 8 -16.85 0.97 -13.73
N ASP A 9 -15.85 1.08 -14.60
CA ASP A 9 -14.71 0.14 -14.63
C ASP A 9 -13.91 0.18 -13.32
N LEU A 10 -13.75 1.38 -12.72
CA LEU A 10 -13.09 1.56 -11.44
C LEU A 10 -13.90 0.95 -10.29
N TYR A 11 -15.23 1.15 -10.28
CA TYR A 11 -16.12 0.52 -9.30
C TYR A 11 -16.10 -1.01 -9.41
N HIS A 12 -16.16 -1.55 -10.63
CA HIS A 12 -16.06 -2.98 -10.88
C HIS A 12 -14.72 -3.55 -10.45
N GLY A 13 -13.60 -2.90 -10.79
CA GLY A 13 -12.26 -3.33 -10.37
C GLY A 13 -12.07 -3.31 -8.85
N LEU A 14 -12.56 -2.26 -8.16
CA LEU A 14 -12.58 -2.22 -6.70
C LEU A 14 -13.42 -3.36 -6.13
N ARG A 15 -14.63 -3.57 -6.66
CA ARG A 15 -15.50 -4.65 -6.22
C ARG A 15 -14.84 -6.01 -6.43
N GLU A 16 -14.26 -6.27 -7.59
CA GLU A 16 -13.55 -7.53 -7.85
C GLU A 16 -12.39 -7.74 -6.87
N ALA A 17 -11.55 -6.72 -6.69
CA ALA A 17 -10.41 -6.74 -5.78
C ALA A 17 -10.80 -7.04 -4.31
N PHE A 18 -11.97 -6.56 -3.86
CA PHE A 18 -12.37 -6.60 -2.45
C PHE A 18 -13.56 -7.52 -2.12
N THR A 19 -14.19 -8.19 -3.10
CA THR A 19 -15.42 -8.99 -2.85
C THR A 19 -15.52 -10.37 -3.51
N LEU A 20 -14.59 -10.77 -4.40
CA LEU A 20 -14.53 -12.13 -4.95
C LEU A 20 -14.11 -13.18 -3.89
N ARG A 21 -14.68 -14.39 -3.98
CA ARG A 21 -14.67 -15.41 -2.92
C ARG A 21 -13.26 -15.86 -2.47
N PRO A 22 -13.11 -16.31 -1.21
CA PRO A 22 -11.87 -16.89 -0.70
C PRO A 22 -11.65 -18.29 -1.29
N ASP A 23 -11.20 -18.34 -2.54
CA ASP A 23 -10.62 -19.55 -3.12
C ASP A 23 -9.10 -19.45 -2.98
N THR A 24 -8.44 -20.53 -2.57
CA THR A 24 -6.98 -20.58 -2.50
C THR A 24 -6.41 -20.22 -3.90
N PRO A 25 -5.59 -19.17 -4.03
CA PRO A 25 -5.15 -18.70 -5.33
C PRO A 25 -4.35 -19.78 -6.06
N THR A 26 -4.72 -20.06 -7.32
CA THR A 26 -4.07 -21.09 -8.14
C THR A 26 -2.62 -20.73 -8.48
N PHE A 27 -2.30 -19.43 -8.54
CA PHE A 27 -0.96 -18.92 -8.77
C PHE A 27 -0.80 -17.49 -8.23
N VAL A 28 0.21 -17.25 -7.39
CA VAL A 28 0.58 -15.93 -6.88
C VAL A 28 1.85 -15.45 -7.58
N GLN A 29 1.86 -14.24 -8.16
CA GLN A 29 3.11 -13.72 -8.74
C GLN A 29 4.19 -13.57 -7.65
N PRO A 30 5.46 -13.90 -7.94
CA PRO A 30 6.56 -13.81 -6.98
C PRO A 30 6.63 -12.46 -6.27
N GLU A 31 6.32 -11.37 -6.97
CA GLU A 31 6.30 -10.00 -6.50
C GLU A 31 5.42 -9.80 -5.25
N ARG A 32 4.22 -10.37 -5.24
CA ARG A 32 3.28 -10.31 -4.12
C ARG A 32 3.82 -11.04 -2.90
N GLN A 33 4.45 -12.20 -3.13
CA GLN A 33 5.03 -13.03 -2.09
C GLN A 33 6.29 -12.39 -1.50
N GLN A 34 7.17 -11.86 -2.35
CA GLN A 34 8.36 -11.13 -1.93
C GLN A 34 8.01 -9.88 -1.11
N LEU A 35 6.95 -9.15 -1.49
CA LEU A 35 6.47 -8.03 -0.69
C LEU A 35 6.03 -8.49 0.70
N LYS A 36 5.26 -9.57 0.78
CA LYS A 36 4.80 -10.15 2.05
C LYS A 36 5.96 -10.56 2.95
N GLU A 37 6.93 -11.29 2.40
CA GLU A 37 8.12 -11.73 3.13
C GLU A 37 8.95 -10.55 3.64
N HIS A 38 9.10 -9.51 2.82
CA HIS A 38 9.80 -8.29 3.21
C HIS A 38 9.11 -7.59 4.39
N LEU A 39 7.79 -7.40 4.31
CA LEU A 39 7.01 -6.76 5.39
C LEU A 39 7.09 -7.56 6.70
N GLN A 40 7.01 -8.89 6.62
CA GLN A 40 7.15 -9.75 7.80
C GLN A 40 8.54 -9.65 8.43
N LYS A 41 9.60 -9.63 7.62
CA LYS A 41 10.99 -9.53 8.08
C LYS A 41 11.25 -8.19 8.76
N GLU A 42 10.81 -7.09 8.15
CA GLU A 42 10.92 -5.74 8.71
C GLU A 42 10.12 -5.64 10.01
N GLU A 43 8.89 -6.16 10.05
CA GLU A 43 8.08 -6.18 11.27
C GLU A 43 8.77 -6.94 12.41
N GLN A 44 9.32 -8.13 12.14
CA GLN A 44 10.07 -8.90 13.13
C GLN A 44 11.28 -8.12 13.65
N PHE A 45 12.08 -7.54 12.76
CA PHE A 45 13.27 -6.80 13.14
C PHE A 45 12.94 -5.58 14.03
N TYR A 46 11.99 -4.76 13.58
CA TYR A 46 11.62 -3.54 14.28
C TYR A 46 10.62 -3.76 15.42
N SER A 47 10.00 -4.94 15.57
CA SER A 47 9.13 -5.26 16.72
C SER A 47 9.88 -5.14 18.07
N SER A 48 11.20 -5.34 18.05
CA SER A 48 12.10 -5.19 19.20
C SER A 48 12.55 -3.74 19.46
N SER A 49 12.36 -2.82 18.50
CA SER A 49 12.78 -1.42 18.62
C SER A 49 11.71 -0.58 19.32
N LYS A 50 12.10 0.05 20.45
CA LYS A 50 11.25 0.91 21.30
C LYS A 50 10.77 2.21 20.59
N ALA A 51 11.32 2.55 19.43
CA ALA A 51 10.89 3.69 18.62
C ALA A 51 9.68 3.29 17.76
N ARG A 52 8.48 3.43 18.33
CA ARG A 52 7.23 3.09 17.65
C ARG A 52 6.72 4.30 16.86
N SER A 53 7.36 4.62 15.74
CA SER A 53 6.64 5.36 14.69
C SER A 53 5.39 4.53 14.35
N SER A 54 4.26 5.21 14.13
CA SER A 54 3.05 4.55 13.61
C SER A 54 3.42 3.80 12.32
N ARG A 55 3.13 2.49 12.22
CA ARG A 55 3.46 1.64 11.06
C ARG A 55 2.24 1.39 10.15
N VAL A 56 1.32 2.34 10.14
CA VAL A 56 0.03 2.23 9.45
C VAL A 56 0.21 1.91 7.98
N PHE A 57 1.17 2.56 7.30
CA PHE A 57 1.44 2.28 5.89
C PHE A 57 1.77 0.80 5.63
N ALA A 58 2.78 0.27 6.33
CA ALA A 58 3.22 -1.11 6.17
C ALA A 58 2.12 -2.11 6.58
N HIS A 59 1.37 -1.81 7.64
CA HIS A 59 0.26 -2.63 8.10
C HIS A 59 -0.87 -2.69 7.07
N CYS A 60 -1.34 -1.55 6.57
CA CYS A 60 -2.36 -1.48 5.53
C CYS A 60 -1.90 -2.17 4.25
N LEU A 61 -0.64 -1.98 3.88
CA LEU A 61 -0.05 -2.62 2.71
C LEU A 61 -0.08 -4.15 2.84
N ASN A 62 0.28 -4.70 4.00
CA ASN A 62 0.21 -6.13 4.26
C ASN A 62 -1.24 -6.66 4.17
N GLN A 63 -2.20 -5.96 4.80
CA GLN A 63 -3.63 -6.33 4.75
C GLN A 63 -4.19 -6.31 3.33
N VAL A 64 -3.90 -5.26 2.56
CA VAL A 64 -4.34 -5.15 1.16
C VAL A 64 -3.68 -6.23 0.32
N ASN A 65 -2.40 -6.54 0.55
CA ASN A 65 -1.71 -7.60 -0.17
C ASN A 65 -2.33 -8.97 0.09
N ASP A 66 -2.59 -9.30 1.36
CA ASP A 66 -3.26 -10.56 1.74
C ASP A 66 -4.69 -10.64 1.18
N ASN A 67 -5.42 -9.53 1.19
CA ASN A 67 -6.77 -9.47 0.63
C ASN A 67 -6.76 -9.68 -0.90
N LEU A 68 -5.87 -9.00 -1.63
CA LEU A 68 -5.75 -9.17 -3.09
C LEU A 68 -5.33 -10.61 -3.46
N ILE A 69 -4.39 -11.20 -2.71
CA ILE A 69 -4.00 -12.60 -2.89
C ILE A 69 -5.20 -13.53 -2.69
N SER A 70 -6.01 -13.32 -1.64
CA SER A 70 -7.18 -14.17 -1.36
C SER A 70 -8.32 -14.02 -2.38
N HIS A 71 -8.30 -12.94 -3.17
CA HIS A 71 -9.30 -12.65 -4.21
C HIS A 71 -8.76 -12.92 -5.63
N GLN A 72 -7.70 -13.72 -5.75
CA GLN A 72 -7.04 -14.06 -7.02
C GLN A 72 -6.47 -12.85 -7.80
N HIS A 73 -6.38 -11.68 -7.16
CA HIS A 73 -5.71 -10.52 -7.71
C HIS A 73 -4.19 -10.62 -7.48
N THR A 74 -3.59 -11.57 -8.18
CA THR A 74 -2.24 -12.05 -7.88
C THR A 74 -1.15 -11.28 -8.60
N GLY A 75 -1.51 -10.31 -9.45
CA GLY A 75 -0.58 -9.43 -10.16
C GLY A 75 -0.04 -8.27 -9.31
N LEU A 76 1.27 -8.01 -9.40
CA LEU A 76 1.89 -6.77 -8.92
C LEU A 76 3.13 -6.45 -9.79
N PRO A 77 3.23 -5.28 -10.43
CA PRO A 77 4.41 -4.94 -11.19
C PRO A 77 5.68 -4.93 -10.33
N ALA A 78 6.79 -5.47 -10.84
CA ALA A 78 8.05 -5.55 -10.11
C ALA A 78 8.53 -4.19 -9.58
N GLN A 79 8.43 -3.12 -10.39
CA GLN A 79 8.76 -1.76 -9.96
C GLN A 79 7.93 -1.30 -8.76
N LYS A 80 6.64 -1.70 -8.71
CA LYS A 80 5.75 -1.38 -7.60
C LYS A 80 6.08 -2.16 -6.35
N THR A 81 6.47 -3.42 -6.51
CA THR A 81 6.97 -4.24 -5.41
C THR A 81 8.18 -3.61 -4.76
N GLU A 82 9.20 -3.22 -5.54
CA GLU A 82 10.40 -2.58 -5.00
C GLU A 82 10.10 -1.22 -4.36
N GLY A 83 9.26 -0.40 -5.01
CA GLY A 83 8.80 0.87 -4.43
C GLY A 83 8.10 0.69 -3.09
N TYR A 84 7.23 -0.33 -2.97
CA TYR A 84 6.56 -0.65 -1.72
C TYR A 84 7.51 -1.15 -0.63
N LYS A 85 8.45 -2.05 -0.98
CA LYS A 85 9.47 -2.55 -0.04
C LYS A 85 10.30 -1.39 0.52
N GLN A 86 10.78 -0.50 -0.36
CA GLN A 86 11.55 0.68 0.03
C GLN A 86 10.75 1.59 0.97
N LEU A 87 9.54 1.99 0.57
CA LEU A 87 8.71 2.89 1.37
C LEU A 87 8.35 2.29 2.73
N ALA A 88 8.09 0.98 2.79
CA ALA A 88 7.85 0.30 4.05
C ALA A 88 9.09 0.32 4.96
N SER A 89 10.28 -0.02 4.44
CA SER A 89 11.52 0.02 5.21
C SER A 89 11.83 1.42 5.76
N GLU A 90 11.63 2.47 4.96
CA GLU A 90 11.81 3.86 5.40
C GLU A 90 10.83 4.24 6.53
N VAL A 91 9.57 3.76 6.48
CA VAL A 91 8.59 3.94 7.56
C VAL A 91 8.99 3.16 8.82
N TYR A 92 9.44 1.91 8.68
CA TYR A 92 9.92 1.10 9.81
C TYR A 92 11.13 1.73 10.52
N ARG A 93 12.04 2.34 9.76
CA ARG A 93 13.21 3.07 10.28
C ARG A 93 12.87 4.42 10.91
N GLY A 94 11.66 4.93 10.68
CA GLY A 94 11.27 6.29 11.08
C GLY A 94 11.87 7.38 10.19
N GLU A 95 12.45 7.03 9.04
CA GLU A 95 13.00 7.96 8.04
C GLU A 95 11.89 8.63 7.22
N ARG A 96 10.70 8.01 7.16
CA ARG A 96 9.54 8.50 6.43
C ARG A 96 8.26 8.39 7.27
N SER A 97 7.37 9.37 7.14
CA SER A 97 6.02 9.33 7.74
C SER A 97 5.06 8.45 6.94
N ASN A 98 4.00 7.95 7.57
CA ASN A 98 2.98 7.17 6.85
C ASN A 98 2.35 7.97 5.71
N THR A 99 2.03 9.23 5.99
CA THR A 99 1.43 10.14 5.01
C THR A 99 2.30 10.27 3.76
N SER A 100 3.59 10.55 3.94
CA SER A 100 4.52 10.73 2.82
C SER A 100 4.81 9.42 2.08
N ALA A 101 4.75 8.25 2.77
CA ALA A 101 4.86 6.94 2.13
C ALA A 101 3.66 6.66 1.21
N PHE A 102 2.44 6.89 1.70
CA PHE A 102 1.23 6.79 0.90
C PHE A 102 1.26 7.72 -0.31
N MET A 103 1.60 9.00 -0.13
CA MET A 103 1.64 9.96 -1.24
C MET A 103 2.73 9.64 -2.27
N ALA A 104 3.90 9.14 -1.84
CA ALA A 104 4.94 8.70 -2.77
C ALA A 104 4.50 7.47 -3.57
N SER A 105 3.83 6.50 -2.92
CA SER A 105 3.25 5.35 -3.61
C SER A 105 2.15 5.75 -4.60
N ALA A 106 1.33 6.75 -4.25
CA ALA A 106 0.35 7.34 -5.16
C ALA A 106 1.04 7.91 -6.41
N GLY A 107 2.11 8.70 -6.25
CA GLY A 107 2.92 9.20 -7.37
C GLY A 107 3.46 8.09 -8.27
N GLN A 108 4.03 7.03 -7.69
CA GLN A 108 4.49 5.87 -8.45
C GLN A 108 3.34 5.19 -9.24
N TRP A 109 2.09 5.24 -8.76
CA TRP A 109 0.94 4.65 -9.47
C TRP A 109 0.50 5.53 -10.62
N LEU A 110 0.62 6.85 -10.47
CA LEU A 110 0.43 7.80 -11.55
C LEU A 110 1.48 7.61 -12.67
N ASP A 111 2.74 7.41 -12.29
CA ASP A 111 3.80 7.12 -13.27
C ASP A 111 3.54 5.80 -14.01
N ALA A 112 3.11 4.75 -13.29
CA ALA A 112 2.72 3.48 -13.88
C ALA A 112 1.50 3.62 -14.81
N PHE A 113 0.52 4.47 -14.45
CA PHE A 113 -0.64 4.77 -15.30
C PHE A 113 -0.21 5.39 -16.64
N ASN A 114 0.77 6.29 -16.63
CA ASN A 114 1.28 6.93 -17.85
C ASN A 114 2.03 5.92 -18.75
N GLY A 115 2.65 4.89 -18.16
CA GLY A 115 3.31 3.80 -18.89
C GLY A 115 2.39 2.62 -19.27
N ALA A 116 1.14 2.62 -18.81
CA ALA A 116 0.24 1.48 -18.98
C ALA A 116 -0.24 1.34 -20.44
N SER A 117 -0.08 0.13 -20.99
CA SER A 117 -0.40 -0.17 -22.39
C SER A 117 -1.83 -0.70 -22.59
N THR A 118 -2.42 -1.32 -21.57
CA THR A 118 -3.78 -1.85 -21.64
C THR A 118 -4.76 -1.03 -20.81
N GLN A 119 -6.05 -1.11 -21.15
CA GLN A 119 -7.11 -0.48 -20.37
C GLN A 119 -7.21 -1.07 -18.96
N ARG A 120 -6.93 -2.37 -18.81
CA ARG A 120 -6.95 -3.05 -17.50
C ARG A 120 -5.83 -2.54 -16.59
N ASP A 121 -4.61 -2.43 -17.10
CA ASP A 121 -3.48 -1.90 -16.34
C ASP A 121 -3.74 -0.46 -15.87
N LYS A 122 -4.39 0.34 -16.72
CA LYS A 122 -4.79 1.72 -16.38
C LYS A 122 -5.79 1.76 -15.23
N VAL A 123 -6.76 0.85 -15.20
CA VAL A 123 -7.74 0.74 -14.11
C VAL A 123 -7.04 0.34 -12.81
N ASP A 124 -6.17 -0.67 -12.85
CA ASP A 124 -5.42 -1.11 -11.67
C ASP A 124 -4.53 0.01 -11.11
N CYS A 125 -3.89 0.79 -11.99
CA CYS A 125 -3.10 1.94 -11.60
C CYS A 125 -3.95 3.04 -10.93
N LEU A 126 -5.16 3.32 -11.46
CA LEU A 126 -6.06 4.29 -10.86
C LEU A 126 -6.57 3.82 -9.49
N ILE A 127 -6.87 2.54 -9.33
CA ILE A 127 -7.24 1.95 -8.04
C ILE A 127 -6.09 2.14 -7.04
N GLY A 128 -4.86 1.81 -7.43
CA GLY A 128 -3.66 2.01 -6.62
C GLY A 128 -3.45 3.48 -6.24
N LEU A 129 -3.62 4.41 -7.19
CA LEU A 129 -3.53 5.85 -6.97
C LEU A 129 -4.55 6.35 -5.94
N VAL A 130 -5.83 6.00 -6.13
CA VAL A 130 -6.93 6.43 -5.24
C VAL A 130 -6.75 5.85 -3.84
N ALA A 131 -6.46 4.55 -3.72
CA ALA A 131 -6.28 3.90 -2.43
C ALA A 131 -5.13 4.52 -1.64
N ASN A 132 -3.99 4.78 -2.29
CA ASN A 132 -2.85 5.39 -1.63
C ASN A 132 -3.10 6.87 -1.27
N THR A 133 -3.83 7.62 -2.10
CA THR A 133 -4.21 9.01 -1.78
C THR A 133 -5.14 9.07 -0.57
N ALA A 134 -6.13 8.16 -0.50
CA ALA A 134 -7.02 8.04 0.65
C ALA A 134 -6.25 7.65 1.92
N GLY A 135 -5.36 6.66 1.83
CA GLY A 135 -4.48 6.24 2.92
C GLY A 135 -3.57 7.38 3.41
N GLY A 136 -3.06 8.21 2.50
CA GLY A 136 -2.28 9.40 2.80
C GLY A 136 -3.07 10.43 3.59
N SER A 137 -4.28 10.77 3.13
CA SER A 137 -5.17 11.71 3.84
C SER A 137 -5.53 11.24 5.25
N MET A 138 -5.90 9.96 5.40
CA MET A 138 -6.22 9.38 6.72
C MET A 138 -4.99 9.32 7.64
N SER A 139 -3.83 8.97 7.08
CA SER A 139 -2.57 8.95 7.83
C SER A 139 -2.12 10.34 8.23
N GLY A 140 -2.41 11.37 7.43
CA GLY A 140 -2.12 12.76 7.75
C GLY A 140 -2.78 13.21 9.04
N ALA A 141 -4.05 12.81 9.25
CA ALA A 141 -4.75 13.08 10.50
C ALA A 141 -4.10 12.36 11.71
N LEU A 142 -3.60 11.14 11.51
CA LEU A 142 -2.92 10.38 12.55
C LEU A 142 -1.52 10.94 12.86
N ASP A 143 -0.77 11.30 11.83
CA ASP A 143 0.57 11.90 11.95
C ASP A 143 0.48 13.28 12.62
N ASP A 144 -0.49 14.13 12.25
CA ASP A 144 -0.76 15.43 12.89
C ASP A 144 -1.14 15.28 14.37
N ASN A 145 -1.99 14.31 14.70
CA ASN A 145 -2.34 14.01 16.09
C ASN A 145 -1.12 13.50 16.89
N ASN A 146 -0.29 12.63 16.30
CA ASN A 146 0.93 12.14 16.94
C ASN A 146 1.95 13.26 17.17
N TYR A 147 2.03 14.22 16.25
CA TYR A 147 2.85 15.41 16.40
C TYR A 147 2.34 16.29 17.56
N LYS A 148 1.05 16.65 17.55
CA LYS A 148 0.41 17.47 18.60
C LYS A 148 0.51 16.86 20.00
N THR A 149 0.41 15.54 20.09
CA THR A 149 0.49 14.80 21.37
C THR A 149 1.92 14.44 21.77
N GLY A 150 2.93 14.87 21.01
CA GLY A 150 4.34 14.59 21.28
C GLY A 150 4.75 13.12 21.12
N LYS A 151 3.86 12.25 20.64
CA LYS A 151 4.13 10.83 20.37
C LYS A 151 5.09 10.62 19.20
N ALA A 152 5.16 11.59 18.30
CA ALA A 152 6.17 11.60 17.23
C ALA A 152 7.60 11.78 17.76
N PHE A 153 7.77 12.34 18.97
CA PHE A 153 9.06 12.70 19.55
C PHE A 153 9.45 11.89 20.79
N HIS A 154 8.51 11.14 21.37
CA HIS A 154 8.77 10.32 22.55
C HIS A 154 8.64 8.84 22.20
N PRO A 155 9.71 8.02 22.32
CA PRO A 155 9.53 6.58 22.45
C PRO A 155 8.66 6.31 23.69
N ALA A 156 7.81 5.28 23.63
CA ALA A 156 6.92 4.94 24.73
C ALA A 156 7.72 4.83 26.05
N LYS A 157 7.33 5.62 27.06
CA LYS A 157 7.89 5.51 28.42
C LYS A 157 7.49 4.16 29.01
N GLU A 158 8.43 3.55 29.71
CA GLU A 158 8.36 2.23 30.37
C GLU A 158 7.23 2.13 31.39
#